data_AF-A0A2V5IAC8-F1
#
_entry.id   AF-A0A2V5IAC8-F1
#
_cell.length_a   1.000
_cell.length_b   1.000
_cell.length_c   1.000
_cell.angle_alpha   90.00
_cell.angle_beta   90.00
_cell.angle_gamma   90.00
#
_symmetry.space_group_name_H-M   'P 1'
#
loop_
_entity.id
_entity.type
_entity.pdbx_description
1 polymer ?
#
loop_
_entity_poly.entity_id
_entity_poly.type
_entity_poly.pdbx_seq_one_letter_code
_entity_poly.pdbx_strand_id
1 'polypeptide(L)'
;MAPPSSYRPRKKRKFPSSYTGSNNSLIAESGGKSSPAFPLVSFLWSARAGVSQWLVLPLVLMAVGLFRWAVSLWGYSGFQVPPMHGDFEAQRHWMEITTHLPMAKWYLYDLQYWGLDYPPLTAYHSWLLGKIGTAIDPSWFALDKSRGLEDPLLKVFMRGTVVASEYLVFIPAVVNFLRRYTRMQNVPVWSASIALVAILLQPATILIDHGHFQYNTVMLGLVVASLDAILAGRMLWACIFFVGALGFKQMALYYAPVLFAFLLGVCIFPKIRILRLLCIALVTLVAFAVLFGPLVIGAIGEEARELLAAAPQPPLLQQLPIDLDKHSVLYAVAFQLTQIIHRVFPFARGLFEDKVANAWCAIHTFYKLHRFEASLLQRMSLGATLGSILIPCVLIFRHPRASLLLPALSSVAWGFFLFSFQVHEKSVLLPLLPMTLLLAGDGGLSKETRAWVGWANILGTWTMYPLLKRDELRVPYFVMTLLWAYLMGLPPTSLEAYRSRNSSEDNAEPHVLTKLVHICFYLAMIAWHVVEAFVPPPSDKPDLWVVLNVLIGAGGFGLAYLWCVWKLIQQCRKIDQKVAEETQKKNQ
;
A
#
# COMPACT_ATOMS: atom_id res chain seq x y z
N MET A 1 53.14 35.45 36.35
CA MET A 1 52.08 35.87 35.40
C MET A 1 52.41 35.29 34.04
N ALA A 2 51.68 34.26 33.59
CA ALA A 2 51.80 33.72 32.24
C ALA A 2 50.74 34.35 31.33
N PRO A 3 51.04 34.63 30.05
CA PRO A 3 50.11 35.31 29.14
C PRO A 3 48.96 34.38 28.69
N PRO A 4 47.81 34.94 28.29
CA PRO A 4 46.63 34.15 27.96
C PRO A 4 46.78 33.40 26.62
N SER A 5 46.25 32.19 26.60
CA SER A 5 46.22 31.24 25.49
C SER A 5 45.60 31.82 24.22
N SER A 6 46.25 31.57 23.08
CA SER A 6 45.79 31.95 21.74
C SER A 6 44.45 31.31 21.39
N TYR A 7 43.47 32.17 21.07
CA TYR A 7 42.17 31.77 20.54
C TYR A 7 42.36 31.21 19.12
N ARG A 8 42.36 29.88 18.96
CA ARG A 8 42.28 29.24 17.63
C ARG A 8 40.87 29.47 17.07
N PRO A 9 40.71 30.15 15.92
CA PRO A 9 39.40 30.30 15.30
C PRO A 9 38.88 28.92 14.91
N ARG A 10 37.66 28.60 15.37
CA ARG A 10 36.92 27.40 15.00
C ARG A 10 36.88 27.32 13.47
N LYS A 11 37.63 26.40 12.86
CA LYS A 11 37.60 26.15 11.40
C LYS A 11 36.13 26.07 10.98
N LYS A 12 35.68 27.03 10.17
CA LYS A 12 34.40 26.92 9.45
C LYS A 12 34.46 25.57 8.74
N ARG A 13 33.59 24.65 9.15
CA ARG A 13 33.44 23.35 8.51
C ARG A 13 33.07 23.65 7.06
N LYS A 14 34.01 23.50 6.13
CA LYS A 14 33.72 23.59 4.69
C LYS A 14 32.71 22.48 4.43
N PHE A 15 31.46 22.85 4.20
CA PHE A 15 30.46 21.93 3.69
C PHE A 15 30.91 21.48 2.31
N PRO A 16 30.91 20.18 1.99
CA PRO A 16 31.26 19.73 0.65
C PRO A 16 30.30 20.40 -0.34
N SER A 17 30.87 21.19 -1.25
CA SER A 17 30.16 21.99 -2.26
C SER A 17 29.80 21.20 -3.51
N SER A 18 29.84 19.87 -3.46
CA SER A 18 29.33 19.00 -4.52
C SER A 18 28.87 17.69 -3.90
N TYR A 19 27.55 17.53 -3.78
CA TYR A 19 26.99 16.20 -3.55
C TYR A 19 26.97 15.50 -4.91
N THR A 20 28.03 14.74 -5.21
CA THR A 20 28.16 13.90 -6.41
C THR A 20 27.28 12.64 -6.34
N GLY A 21 26.10 12.73 -5.72
CA GLY A 21 25.15 11.63 -5.63
C GLY A 21 24.10 11.74 -6.73
N SER A 22 23.64 10.60 -7.27
CA SER A 22 22.61 10.49 -8.32
C SER A 22 21.23 11.08 -7.96
N ASN A 23 21.06 11.51 -6.70
CA ASN A 23 19.86 12.15 -6.19
C ASN A 23 19.89 13.66 -6.47
N ASN A 24 19.58 14.02 -7.72
CA ASN A 24 19.60 15.38 -8.27
C ASN A 24 18.46 16.24 -7.69
N SER A 25 18.56 16.53 -6.40
CA SER A 25 17.69 17.47 -5.67
C SER A 25 18.11 18.93 -5.89
N LEU A 26 19.29 19.17 -6.44
CA LEU A 26 19.86 20.49 -6.66
C LEU A 26 20.19 20.70 -8.13
N ILE A 27 20.15 21.96 -8.54
CA ILE A 27 20.63 22.44 -9.84
C ILE A 27 21.91 23.21 -9.59
N ALA A 28 23.01 22.81 -10.21
CA ALA A 28 24.24 23.59 -10.21
C ALA A 28 24.17 24.66 -11.31
N GLU A 29 24.34 25.92 -10.93
CA GLU A 29 24.45 27.03 -11.89
C GLU A 29 25.92 27.33 -12.19
N SER A 30 26.20 27.93 -13.36
CA SER A 30 27.56 28.22 -13.89
C SER A 30 28.41 29.20 -13.06
N GLY A 31 28.02 29.50 -11.82
CA GLY A 31 28.76 30.31 -10.85
C GLY A 31 28.90 29.64 -9.47
N GLY A 32 28.70 28.32 -9.37
CA GLY A 32 28.85 27.56 -8.12
C GLY A 32 27.70 27.74 -7.11
N LYS A 33 26.65 28.48 -7.48
CA LYS A 33 25.41 28.57 -6.71
C LYS A 33 24.51 27.38 -7.04
N SER A 34 23.91 26.78 -6.00
CA SER A 34 22.92 25.71 -6.20
C SER A 34 21.51 26.24 -5.96
N SER A 35 20.59 25.92 -6.86
CA SER A 35 19.15 26.20 -6.70
C SER A 35 18.33 24.91 -6.51
N PRO A 36 17.12 24.97 -5.93
CA PRO A 36 16.25 23.81 -5.77
C PRO A 36 15.85 23.19 -7.11
N ALA A 37 15.89 21.85 -7.23
CA ALA A 37 15.54 21.20 -8.49
C ALA A 37 14.03 21.16 -8.81
N PHE A 38 13.17 21.17 -7.79
CA PHE A 38 11.71 21.12 -7.94
C PHE A 38 11.00 21.64 -6.68
N PRO A 39 9.68 21.91 -6.70
CA PRO A 39 9.00 22.66 -5.64
C PRO A 39 9.13 22.08 -4.23
N LEU A 40 9.04 20.76 -4.04
CA LEU A 40 9.23 20.16 -2.71
C LEU A 40 10.64 20.39 -2.15
N VAL A 41 11.65 20.44 -3.01
CA VAL A 41 13.01 20.79 -2.57
C VAL A 41 13.08 22.25 -2.14
N SER A 42 12.39 23.13 -2.86
CA SER A 42 12.26 24.54 -2.50
C SER A 42 11.56 24.70 -1.15
N PHE A 43 10.47 23.95 -0.94
CA PHE A 43 9.71 23.95 0.32
C PHE A 43 10.56 23.53 1.52
N LEU A 44 11.43 22.53 1.35
CA LEU A 44 12.35 22.05 2.39
C LEU A 44 13.73 22.72 2.36
N TRP A 45 13.89 23.81 1.62
CA TRP A 45 15.19 24.47 1.42
C TRP A 45 15.75 25.04 2.70
N SER A 46 14.90 25.69 3.51
CA SER A 46 15.27 26.26 4.82
C SER A 46 15.74 25.19 5.81
N ALA A 47 15.21 23.97 5.71
CA ALA A 47 15.58 22.83 6.56
C ALA A 47 16.93 22.19 6.18
N ARG A 48 17.55 22.60 5.05
CA ARG A 48 18.82 22.04 4.56
C ARG A 48 20.02 22.41 5.44
N ALA A 49 20.00 23.60 6.07
CA ALA A 49 21.14 24.15 6.82
C ALA A 49 20.71 24.60 8.22
N GLY A 50 21.43 24.15 9.26
CA GLY A 50 21.30 24.67 10.62
C GLY A 50 20.11 24.16 11.45
N VAL A 51 19.09 23.57 10.84
CA VAL A 51 17.98 22.93 11.58
C VAL A 51 18.41 21.55 12.06
N SER A 52 18.22 21.29 13.35
CA SER A 52 18.44 19.96 13.92
C SER A 52 17.57 18.94 13.19
N GLN A 53 18.16 17.83 12.75
CA GLN A 53 17.43 16.67 12.19
C GLN A 53 16.28 16.21 13.11
N TRP A 54 16.45 16.43 14.41
CA TRP A 54 15.44 16.14 15.43
C TRP A 54 14.20 17.04 15.35
N LEU A 55 14.29 18.22 14.72
CA LEU A 55 13.16 19.13 14.53
C LEU A 55 12.43 18.89 13.19
N VAL A 56 13.16 18.46 12.15
CA VAL A 56 12.58 18.24 10.82
C VAL A 56 11.48 17.18 10.84
N LEU A 57 11.73 16.03 11.50
CA LEU A 57 10.75 14.94 11.53
C LEU A 57 9.44 15.34 12.24
N PRO A 58 9.44 15.90 13.47
CA PRO A 58 8.21 16.37 14.11
C PRO A 58 7.43 17.38 13.28
N LEU A 59 8.11 18.33 12.63
CA LEU A 59 7.45 19.33 11.76
C LEU A 59 6.82 18.67 10.53
N VAL A 60 7.51 17.71 9.90
CA VAL A 60 6.96 16.92 8.81
C VAL A 60 5.71 16.18 9.28
N LEU A 61 5.79 15.46 10.40
CA LEU A 61 4.65 14.70 10.94
C LEU A 61 3.47 15.61 11.28
N MET A 62 3.72 16.77 11.89
CA MET A 62 2.67 17.75 12.20
C MET A 62 1.97 18.24 10.91
N ALA A 63 2.73 18.66 9.89
CA ALA A 63 2.16 19.12 8.62
C ALA A 63 1.37 18.00 7.91
N VAL A 64 1.95 16.80 7.84
CA VAL A 64 1.36 15.59 7.27
C VAL A 64 0.07 15.19 8.01
N GLY A 65 0.06 15.31 9.33
CA GLY A 65 -1.11 15.10 10.19
C GLY A 65 -2.21 16.13 9.96
N LEU A 66 -1.85 17.40 9.76
CA LEU A 66 -2.82 18.45 9.43
C LEU A 66 -3.54 18.18 8.10
N PHE A 67 -2.83 17.73 7.05
CA PHE A 67 -3.47 17.36 5.79
C PHE A 67 -4.43 16.17 5.95
N ARG A 68 -4.04 15.15 6.72
CA ARG A 68 -4.92 14.00 7.03
C ARG A 68 -6.17 14.43 7.77
N TRP A 69 -6.00 15.24 8.80
CA TRP A 69 -7.11 15.76 9.59
C TRP A 69 -8.03 16.62 8.73
N ALA A 70 -7.48 17.51 7.89
CA ALA A 70 -8.26 18.35 6.99
C ALA A 70 -9.11 17.52 6.01
N VAL A 71 -8.58 16.44 5.43
CA VAL A 71 -9.34 15.52 4.58
C VAL A 71 -10.44 14.81 5.37
N SER A 72 -10.19 14.48 6.64
CA SER A 72 -11.15 13.77 7.51
C SER A 72 -12.41 14.56 7.87
N LEU A 73 -12.38 15.89 7.69
CA LEU A 73 -13.53 16.77 7.93
C LEU A 73 -14.64 16.58 6.88
N TRP A 74 -14.29 16.07 5.70
CA TRP A 74 -15.22 15.87 4.58
C TRP A 74 -16.12 14.63 4.77
N GLY A 75 -16.96 14.34 3.78
CA GLY A 75 -17.81 13.15 3.71
C GLY A 75 -17.02 11.84 3.82
N TYR A 76 -17.72 10.74 4.04
CA TYR A 76 -17.17 9.39 4.09
C TYR A 76 -18.04 8.43 3.31
N SER A 77 -17.55 7.20 3.12
CA SER A 77 -18.28 6.17 2.37
C SER A 77 -19.65 5.88 2.99
N GLY A 78 -20.70 6.16 2.22
CA GLY A 78 -22.09 5.89 2.58
C GLY A 78 -22.72 6.87 3.58
N PHE A 79 -22.17 8.08 3.72
CA PHE A 79 -22.79 9.14 4.51
C PHE A 79 -24.18 9.49 3.94
N GLN A 80 -25.21 9.42 4.78
CA GLN A 80 -26.61 9.67 4.46
C GLN A 80 -27.18 8.76 3.36
N VAL A 81 -26.70 7.51 3.28
CA VAL A 81 -27.16 6.51 2.30
C VAL A 81 -27.78 5.28 3.00
N PRO A 82 -28.97 5.40 3.63
CA PRO A 82 -29.67 4.26 4.20
C PRO A 82 -30.14 3.27 3.11
N PRO A 83 -30.39 1.99 3.44
CA PRO A 83 -30.31 1.40 4.77
C PRO A 83 -28.93 0.82 5.13
N MET A 84 -28.07 0.58 4.13
CA MET A 84 -26.79 -0.11 4.33
C MET A 84 -25.62 0.85 4.61
N HIS A 85 -25.68 2.13 4.23
CA HIS A 85 -24.53 3.04 4.30
C HIS A 85 -23.31 2.45 3.55
N GLY A 86 -22.09 2.68 4.03
CA GLY A 86 -20.85 2.31 3.34
C GLY A 86 -19.76 1.84 4.29
N ASP A 87 -18.49 1.96 3.88
CA ASP A 87 -17.36 1.38 4.62
C ASP A 87 -17.22 1.96 6.04
N PHE A 88 -17.68 3.19 6.31
CA PHE A 88 -17.72 3.74 7.67
C PHE A 88 -18.60 2.91 8.60
N GLU A 89 -19.81 2.57 8.14
CA GLU A 89 -20.77 1.77 8.88
C GLU A 89 -20.29 0.32 9.04
N ALA A 90 -19.63 -0.24 8.01
CA ALA A 90 -19.02 -1.56 8.11
C ALA A 90 -18.03 -1.63 9.27
N GLN A 91 -17.11 -0.66 9.38
CA GLN A 91 -16.14 -0.62 10.47
C GLN A 91 -16.81 -0.38 11.83
N ARG A 92 -17.82 0.51 11.90
CA ARG A 92 -18.58 0.77 13.14
C ARG A 92 -19.29 -0.50 13.61
N HIS A 93 -19.95 -1.20 12.70
CA HIS A 93 -20.64 -2.45 12.99
C HIS A 93 -19.65 -3.54 13.43
N TRP A 94 -18.45 -3.62 12.86
CA TRP A 94 -17.42 -4.54 13.33
C TRP A 94 -16.98 -4.23 14.78
N MET A 95 -16.88 -2.95 15.16
CA MET A 95 -16.60 -2.55 16.54
C MET A 95 -17.75 -2.94 17.48
N GLU A 96 -19.00 -2.77 17.07
CA GLU A 96 -20.20 -3.21 17.79
C GLU A 96 -20.20 -4.72 18.03
N ILE A 97 -20.14 -5.54 16.97
CA ILE A 97 -20.29 -6.99 17.10
C ILE A 97 -19.12 -7.62 17.87
N THR A 98 -17.89 -7.13 17.66
CA THR A 98 -16.72 -7.69 18.36
C THR A 98 -16.71 -7.33 19.84
N THR A 99 -17.31 -6.20 20.23
CA THR A 99 -17.40 -5.74 21.62
C THR A 99 -18.44 -6.50 22.44
N HIS A 100 -19.54 -6.92 21.79
CA HIS A 100 -20.72 -7.49 22.44
C HIS A 100 -20.90 -9.00 22.27
N LEU A 101 -20.44 -9.59 21.16
CA LEU A 101 -20.65 -11.01 20.88
C LEU A 101 -19.44 -11.87 21.28
N PRO A 102 -19.66 -13.13 21.69
CA PRO A 102 -18.58 -14.09 21.85
C PRO A 102 -17.86 -14.33 20.51
N MET A 103 -16.55 -14.62 20.57
CA MET A 103 -15.68 -14.80 19.39
C MET A 103 -16.19 -15.84 18.37
N ALA A 104 -16.88 -16.89 18.83
CA ALA A 104 -17.49 -17.89 17.97
C ALA A 104 -18.59 -17.31 17.04
N LYS A 105 -19.21 -16.18 17.41
CA LYS A 105 -20.25 -15.52 16.61
C LYS A 105 -19.72 -14.47 15.65
N TRP A 106 -18.47 -14.00 15.79
CA TRP A 106 -17.95 -12.85 15.03
C TRP A 106 -18.04 -13.01 13.50
N TYR A 107 -17.85 -14.24 13.00
CA TYR A 107 -17.88 -14.57 11.57
C TYR A 107 -19.18 -15.27 11.13
N LEU A 108 -20.22 -15.25 11.97
CA LEU A 108 -21.52 -15.90 11.72
C LEU A 108 -22.70 -14.96 11.87
N TYR A 109 -22.54 -13.94 12.70
CA TYR A 109 -23.61 -13.02 13.03
C TYR A 109 -23.96 -12.13 11.84
N ASP A 110 -25.26 -12.07 11.53
CA ASP A 110 -25.91 -11.23 10.52
C ASP A 110 -25.06 -10.94 9.27
N LEU A 111 -24.70 -11.99 8.54
CA LEU A 111 -23.78 -11.89 7.41
C LEU A 111 -24.27 -11.00 6.25
N GLN A 112 -25.55 -10.63 6.24
CA GLN A 112 -26.15 -9.75 5.23
C GLN A 112 -25.95 -8.27 5.56
N TYR A 113 -25.77 -7.91 6.84
CA TYR A 113 -25.52 -6.53 7.28
C TYR A 113 -24.05 -6.37 7.69
N TRP A 114 -23.18 -6.05 6.73
CA TRP A 114 -21.74 -5.82 6.96
C TRP A 114 -21.04 -6.89 7.81
N GLY A 115 -21.28 -8.16 7.48
CA GLY A 115 -20.58 -9.28 8.12
C GLY A 115 -19.06 -9.11 8.08
N LEU A 116 -18.38 -9.67 9.09
CA LEU A 116 -16.94 -9.55 9.23
C LEU A 116 -16.21 -10.32 8.11
N ASP A 117 -15.60 -9.57 7.18
CA ASP A 117 -14.94 -10.11 5.98
C ASP A 117 -13.42 -10.07 6.04
N TYR A 118 -12.85 -9.50 7.11
CA TYR A 118 -11.41 -9.35 7.27
C TYR A 118 -10.83 -10.37 8.25
N PRO A 119 -9.53 -10.70 8.11
CA PRO A 119 -8.89 -11.68 8.97
C PRO A 119 -8.77 -11.20 10.44
N PRO A 120 -8.39 -12.11 11.37
CA PRO A 120 -8.58 -11.92 12.81
C PRO A 120 -7.97 -10.65 13.42
N LEU A 121 -6.85 -10.15 12.88
CA LEU A 121 -6.21 -8.96 13.44
C LEU A 121 -7.07 -7.71 13.25
N THR A 122 -7.87 -7.64 12.17
CA THR A 122 -8.88 -6.58 12.04
C THR A 122 -9.96 -6.74 13.11
N ALA A 123 -10.42 -7.96 13.37
CA ALA A 123 -11.43 -8.19 14.41
C ALA A 123 -10.94 -7.74 15.80
N TYR A 124 -9.69 -8.06 16.15
CA TYR A 124 -9.07 -7.62 17.41
C TYR A 124 -8.86 -6.10 17.44
N HIS A 125 -8.54 -5.50 16.30
CA HIS A 125 -8.43 -4.05 16.18
C HIS A 125 -9.78 -3.37 16.40
N SER A 126 -10.84 -3.83 15.73
CA SER A 126 -12.22 -3.37 15.93
C SER A 126 -12.70 -3.59 17.36
N TRP A 127 -12.35 -4.72 17.98
CA TRP A 127 -12.66 -4.99 19.39
C TRP A 127 -12.01 -3.96 20.31
N LEU A 128 -10.72 -3.69 20.14
CA LEU A 128 -9.99 -2.72 20.97
C LEU A 128 -10.58 -1.30 20.80
N LEU A 129 -10.80 -0.88 19.55
CA LEU A 129 -11.38 0.44 19.26
C LEU A 129 -12.83 0.54 19.76
N GLY A 130 -13.62 -0.51 19.59
CA GLY A 130 -14.98 -0.59 20.12
C GLY A 130 -15.00 -0.46 21.65
N LYS A 131 -14.11 -1.16 22.37
CA LYS A 131 -13.99 -1.02 23.83
C LYS A 131 -13.62 0.41 24.27
N ILE A 132 -12.67 1.05 23.57
CA ILE A 132 -12.30 2.44 23.85
C ILE A 132 -13.49 3.37 23.58
N GLY A 133 -14.18 3.18 22.45
CA GLY A 133 -15.31 4.00 22.06
C GLY A 133 -16.53 3.83 22.99
N THR A 134 -16.87 2.60 23.38
CA THR A 134 -17.92 2.31 24.38
C THR A 134 -17.64 2.94 25.73
N ALA A 135 -16.37 3.10 26.11
CA ALA A 135 -16.00 3.80 27.34
C ALA A 135 -16.21 5.32 27.27
N ILE A 136 -16.27 5.89 26.07
CA ILE A 136 -16.58 7.31 25.83
C ILE A 136 -18.10 7.48 25.74
N ASP A 137 -18.73 6.74 24.84
CA ASP A 137 -20.18 6.72 24.67
C ASP A 137 -20.65 5.30 24.27
N PRO A 138 -21.38 4.59 25.16
CA PRO A 138 -21.84 3.23 24.87
C PRO A 138 -22.91 3.16 23.79
N SER A 139 -23.60 4.26 23.48
CA SER A 139 -24.65 4.29 22.44
C SER A 139 -24.10 4.09 21.03
N TRP A 140 -22.83 4.43 20.78
CA TRP A 140 -22.19 4.32 19.47
C TRP A 140 -22.08 2.90 18.92
N PHE A 141 -21.98 1.93 19.84
CA PHE A 141 -21.74 0.52 19.53
C PHE A 141 -22.78 -0.39 20.19
N ALA A 142 -23.96 0.14 20.54
CA ALA A 142 -25.02 -0.65 21.14
C ALA A 142 -25.55 -1.71 20.15
N LEU A 143 -25.42 -2.99 20.53
CA LEU A 143 -25.81 -4.13 19.70
C LEU A 143 -27.25 -3.99 19.19
N ASP A 144 -27.43 -4.07 17.87
CA ASP A 144 -28.70 -3.98 17.13
C ASP A 144 -29.45 -2.64 17.22
N LYS A 145 -28.98 -1.69 18.03
CA LYS A 145 -29.63 -0.39 18.23
C LYS A 145 -28.90 0.76 17.54
N SER A 146 -27.60 0.60 17.30
CA SER A 146 -26.72 1.64 16.77
C SER A 146 -26.43 1.51 15.26
N ARG A 147 -27.17 0.65 14.56
CA ARG A 147 -27.04 0.45 13.10
C ARG A 147 -27.35 1.74 12.34
N GLY A 148 -26.44 2.14 11.46
CA GLY A 148 -26.54 3.37 10.67
C GLY A 148 -26.49 4.65 11.50
N LEU A 149 -25.86 4.64 12.68
CA LEU A 149 -25.77 5.82 13.54
C LEU A 149 -24.82 6.87 12.94
N GLU A 150 -25.33 8.06 12.66
CA GLU A 150 -24.58 9.19 12.08
C GLU A 150 -24.31 10.32 13.09
N ASP A 151 -23.85 9.96 14.28
CA ASP A 151 -23.51 10.94 15.32
C ASP A 151 -22.22 11.73 14.96
N PRO A 152 -22.21 13.08 15.10
CA PRO A 152 -21.02 13.88 14.79
C PRO A 152 -19.79 13.58 15.65
N LEU A 153 -19.97 13.23 16.94
CA LEU A 153 -18.87 12.88 17.83
C LEU A 153 -18.34 11.47 17.52
N LEU A 154 -19.22 10.53 17.14
CA LEU A 154 -18.82 9.24 16.58
C LEU A 154 -17.95 9.43 15.34
N LYS A 155 -18.32 10.33 14.42
CA LYS A 155 -17.48 10.67 13.27
C LYS A 155 -16.08 11.12 13.72
N VAL A 156 -15.98 12.04 14.68
CA VAL A 156 -14.68 12.52 15.20
C VAL A 156 -13.87 11.38 15.82
N PHE A 157 -14.50 10.54 16.64
CA PHE A 157 -13.86 9.37 17.25
C PHE A 157 -13.27 8.44 16.18
N MET A 158 -14.11 8.04 15.22
CA MET A 158 -13.75 7.14 14.13
C MET A 158 -12.63 7.72 13.26
N ARG A 159 -12.65 9.03 12.93
CA ARG A 159 -11.54 9.68 12.22
C ARG A 159 -10.25 9.67 13.05
N GLY A 160 -10.37 9.91 14.36
CA GLY A 160 -9.28 9.85 15.31
C GLY A 160 -8.63 8.46 15.40
N THR A 161 -9.42 7.38 15.37
CA THR A 161 -8.89 6.02 15.41
C THR A 161 -8.08 5.66 14.17
N VAL A 162 -8.49 6.11 12.98
CA VAL A 162 -7.69 5.93 11.74
C VAL A 162 -6.34 6.63 11.86
N VAL A 163 -6.33 7.89 12.29
CA VAL A 163 -5.08 8.66 12.49
C VAL A 163 -4.19 8.00 13.55
N ALA A 164 -4.76 7.62 14.69
CA ALA A 164 -4.00 6.96 15.75
C ALA A 164 -3.37 5.64 15.26
N SER A 165 -4.13 4.82 14.54
CA SER A 165 -3.67 3.53 14.01
C SER A 165 -2.54 3.69 12.99
N GLU A 166 -2.63 4.68 12.11
CA GLU A 166 -1.56 5.00 11.17
C GLU A 166 -0.29 5.47 11.90
N TYR A 167 -0.42 6.35 12.90
CA TYR A 167 0.72 6.88 13.65
C TYR A 167 1.39 5.84 14.54
N LEU A 168 0.65 4.82 14.97
CA LEU A 168 1.20 3.70 15.75
C LEU A 168 1.88 2.64 14.87
N VAL A 169 1.46 2.49 13.61
CA VAL A 169 1.90 1.38 12.75
C VAL A 169 2.66 1.86 11.51
N PHE A 170 2.01 2.64 10.64
CA PHE A 170 2.57 3.03 9.34
C PHE A 170 3.71 4.04 9.46
N ILE A 171 3.50 5.13 10.21
CA ILE A 171 4.49 6.20 10.37
C ILE A 171 5.83 5.68 10.91
N PRO A 172 5.88 4.97 12.05
CA PRO A 172 7.16 4.46 12.56
C PRO A 172 7.79 3.43 11.62
N ALA A 173 7.01 2.60 10.95
CA ALA A 173 7.51 1.65 9.97
C ALA A 173 8.21 2.36 8.80
N VAL A 174 7.55 3.35 8.18
CA VAL A 174 8.10 4.13 7.07
C VAL A 174 9.35 4.90 7.50
N VAL A 175 9.31 5.58 8.65
CA VAL A 175 10.47 6.36 9.14
C VAL A 175 11.69 5.46 9.39
N ASN A 176 11.50 4.31 10.04
CA ASN A 176 12.59 3.37 10.32
C ASN A 176 13.11 2.72 9.04
N PHE A 177 12.21 2.26 8.17
CA PHE A 177 12.56 1.70 6.87
C PHE A 177 13.37 2.71 6.05
N LEU A 178 12.92 3.96 5.91
CA LEU A 178 13.63 5.00 5.14
C LEU A 178 15.02 5.28 5.71
N ARG A 179 15.16 5.43 7.04
CA ARG A 179 16.47 5.66 7.68
C ARG A 179 17.47 4.56 7.35
N ARG A 180 17.01 3.31 7.24
CA ARG A 180 17.85 2.15 6.94
C ARG A 180 18.10 2.00 5.44
N TYR A 181 17.05 2.12 4.64
CA TYR A 181 17.11 1.97 3.19
C TYR A 181 17.99 3.04 2.55
N THR A 182 17.81 4.31 2.95
CA THR A 182 18.62 5.44 2.44
C THR A 182 20.09 5.29 2.80
N ARG A 183 20.42 4.83 4.02
CA ARG A 183 21.79 4.53 4.42
C ARG A 183 22.42 3.43 3.57
N MET A 184 21.69 2.35 3.31
CA MET A 184 22.15 1.24 2.47
C MET A 184 22.42 1.69 1.02
N GLN A 185 21.61 2.63 0.53
CA GLN A 185 21.72 3.19 -0.82
C GLN A 185 22.62 4.44 -0.90
N ASN A 186 23.33 4.79 0.19
CA ASN A 186 24.18 5.99 0.29
C ASN A 186 23.47 7.31 -0.07
N VAL A 187 22.17 7.40 0.21
CA VAL A 187 21.33 8.57 -0.07
C VAL A 187 21.56 9.63 1.03
N PRO A 188 21.81 10.91 0.67
CA PRO A 188 21.97 11.97 1.66
C PRO A 188 20.72 12.17 2.52
N VAL A 189 20.93 12.50 3.80
CA VAL A 189 19.86 12.62 4.80
C VAL A 189 18.80 13.67 4.43
N TRP A 190 19.20 14.77 3.79
CA TRP A 190 18.25 15.78 3.32
C TRP A 190 17.37 15.26 2.17
N SER A 191 17.96 14.54 1.20
CA SER A 191 17.21 13.84 0.15
C SER A 191 16.26 12.79 0.72
N ALA A 192 16.68 12.07 1.76
CA ALA A 192 15.81 11.15 2.49
C ALA A 192 14.61 11.86 3.15
N SER A 193 14.80 13.07 3.69
CA SER A 193 13.73 13.87 4.28
C SER A 193 12.75 14.37 3.22
N ILE A 194 13.23 14.77 2.04
CA ILE A 194 12.41 15.11 0.88
C ILE A 194 11.57 13.91 0.44
N ALA A 195 12.18 12.73 0.29
CA ALA A 195 11.47 11.51 -0.07
C ALA A 195 10.42 11.13 0.99
N LEU A 196 10.73 11.27 2.28
CA LEU A 196 9.77 11.03 3.37
C LEU A 196 8.50 11.88 3.21
N VAL A 197 8.65 13.18 2.93
CA VAL A 197 7.49 14.06 2.71
C VAL A 197 6.68 13.61 1.49
N ALA A 198 7.34 13.27 0.38
CA ALA A 198 6.66 12.78 -0.81
C ALA A 198 5.87 11.48 -0.57
N ILE A 199 6.42 10.56 0.21
CA ILE A 199 5.78 9.29 0.57
C ILE A 199 4.61 9.51 1.53
N LEU A 200 4.79 10.32 2.58
CA LEU A 200 3.74 10.56 3.57
C LEU A 200 2.60 11.43 3.06
N LEU A 201 2.82 12.23 2.01
CA LEU A 201 1.78 13.02 1.33
C LEU A 201 1.17 12.31 0.12
N GLN A 202 1.38 11.01 -0.05
CA GLN A 202 0.78 10.24 -1.16
C GLN A 202 -0.76 10.42 -1.17
N PRO A 203 -1.35 10.98 -2.24
CA PRO A 203 -2.74 11.42 -2.24
C PRO A 203 -3.73 10.26 -2.12
N ALA A 204 -3.50 9.18 -2.88
CA ALA A 204 -4.33 7.97 -2.87
C ALA A 204 -4.53 7.41 -1.45
N THR A 205 -3.45 7.23 -0.68
CA THR A 205 -3.52 6.72 0.69
C THR A 205 -4.28 7.66 1.61
N ILE A 206 -4.03 8.97 1.50
CA ILE A 206 -4.72 9.96 2.34
C ILE A 206 -6.22 9.98 2.07
N LEU A 207 -6.62 10.00 0.80
CA LEU A 207 -8.02 10.09 0.38
C LEU A 207 -8.81 8.84 0.76
N ILE A 208 -8.21 7.65 0.65
CA ILE A 208 -8.89 6.40 0.97
C ILE A 208 -8.99 6.17 2.48
N ASP A 209 -7.91 6.36 3.24
CA ASP A 209 -7.97 6.08 4.68
C ASP A 209 -8.69 7.20 5.44
N HIS A 210 -8.35 8.47 5.20
CA HIS A 210 -8.88 9.59 5.97
C HIS A 210 -10.10 10.25 5.35
N GLY A 211 -10.40 10.04 4.06
CA GLY A 211 -11.62 10.51 3.40
C GLY A 211 -12.68 9.42 3.33
N HIS A 212 -12.45 8.40 2.50
CA HIS A 212 -13.38 7.29 2.27
C HIS A 212 -13.66 6.45 3.54
N PHE A 213 -12.70 6.41 4.48
CA PHE A 213 -12.74 5.70 5.76
C PHE A 213 -12.29 4.24 5.68
N GLN A 214 -10.97 4.03 5.77
CA GLN A 214 -10.35 2.71 5.74
C GLN A 214 -9.12 2.65 6.65
N TYR A 215 -8.77 1.43 7.07
CA TYR A 215 -7.55 1.16 7.85
C TYR A 215 -6.45 0.50 6.99
N ASN A 216 -6.22 0.94 5.75
CA ASN A 216 -5.23 0.28 4.89
C ASN A 216 -3.79 0.48 5.38
N THR A 217 -3.50 1.66 5.93
CA THR A 217 -2.19 2.03 6.48
C THR A 217 -1.70 1.09 7.58
N VAL A 218 -2.58 0.43 8.35
CA VAL A 218 -2.15 -0.60 9.32
C VAL A 218 -1.53 -1.80 8.60
N MET A 219 -2.22 -2.36 7.60
CA MET A 219 -1.68 -3.46 6.79
C MET A 219 -0.42 -3.03 6.03
N LEU A 220 -0.46 -1.89 5.35
CA LEU A 220 0.69 -1.36 4.60
C LEU A 220 1.88 -1.09 5.53
N GLY A 221 1.63 -0.62 6.75
CA GLY A 221 2.65 -0.36 7.76
C GLY A 221 3.31 -1.63 8.27
N LEU A 222 2.54 -2.71 8.47
CA LEU A 222 3.07 -4.03 8.81
C LEU A 222 3.91 -4.62 7.67
N VAL A 223 3.53 -4.40 6.41
CA VAL A 223 4.36 -4.75 5.25
C VAL A 223 5.68 -3.97 5.28
N VAL A 224 5.65 -2.65 5.49
CA VAL A 224 6.88 -1.83 5.57
C VAL A 224 7.75 -2.22 6.77
N ALA A 225 7.15 -2.57 7.92
CA ALA A 225 7.87 -3.07 9.09
C ALA A 225 8.56 -4.41 8.80
N SER A 226 7.91 -5.28 8.01
CA SER A 226 8.53 -6.51 7.50
C SER A 226 9.75 -6.19 6.63
N LEU A 227 9.65 -5.20 5.73
CA LEU A 227 10.78 -4.75 4.92
C LEU A 227 11.92 -4.18 5.78
N ASP A 228 11.64 -3.32 6.76
CA ASP A 228 12.68 -2.82 7.68
C ASP A 228 13.37 -3.97 8.43
N ALA A 229 12.61 -4.96 8.90
CA ALA A 229 13.16 -6.13 9.56
C ALA A 229 14.09 -6.94 8.63
N ILE A 230 13.73 -7.12 7.36
CA ILE A 230 14.60 -7.73 6.34
C ILE A 230 15.88 -6.90 6.16
N LEU A 231 15.74 -5.58 6.00
CA LEU A 231 16.88 -4.67 5.85
C LEU A 231 17.81 -4.68 7.08
N ALA A 232 17.27 -4.93 8.26
CA ALA A 232 18.01 -5.07 9.51
C ALA A 232 18.64 -6.46 9.70
N GLY A 233 18.47 -7.40 8.75
CA GLY A 233 18.92 -8.78 8.88
C GLY A 233 18.08 -9.63 9.85
N ARG A 234 16.95 -9.12 10.32
CA ARG A 234 16.06 -9.72 11.32
C ARG A 234 14.89 -10.47 10.65
N MET A 235 15.22 -11.53 9.91
CA MET A 235 14.24 -12.24 9.06
C MET A 235 13.06 -12.85 9.85
N LEU A 236 13.27 -13.28 11.09
CA LEU A 236 12.19 -13.86 11.92
C LEU A 236 11.14 -12.79 12.27
N TRP A 237 11.58 -11.58 12.62
CA TRP A 237 10.68 -10.44 12.84
C TRP A 237 9.93 -10.06 11.55
N ALA A 238 10.57 -10.16 10.40
CA ALA A 238 9.92 -9.91 9.12
C ALA A 238 8.74 -10.84 8.87
N CYS A 239 8.87 -12.12 9.26
CA CYS A 239 7.79 -13.11 9.16
C CYS A 239 6.62 -12.73 10.08
N ILE A 240 6.88 -12.35 11.33
CA ILE A 240 5.84 -11.93 12.28
C ILE A 240 5.07 -10.71 11.76
N PHE A 241 5.77 -9.67 11.29
CA PHE A 241 5.11 -8.48 10.74
C PHE A 241 4.31 -8.80 9.48
N PHE A 242 4.82 -9.67 8.60
CA PHE A 242 4.10 -10.03 7.39
C PHE A 242 2.87 -10.90 7.65
N VAL A 243 2.95 -11.83 8.62
CA VAL A 243 1.78 -12.58 9.11
C VAL A 243 0.77 -11.62 9.73
N GLY A 244 1.21 -10.61 10.47
CA GLY A 244 0.35 -9.53 10.96
C GLY A 244 -0.35 -8.77 9.82
N ALA A 245 0.37 -8.42 8.74
CA ALA A 245 -0.21 -7.75 7.58
C ALA A 245 -1.32 -8.59 6.92
N LEU A 246 -1.04 -9.89 6.70
CA LEU A 246 -2.02 -10.87 6.19
C LEU A 246 -3.20 -11.03 7.16
N GLY A 247 -2.93 -11.03 8.46
CA GLY A 247 -3.91 -11.10 9.52
C GLY A 247 -4.81 -9.88 9.63
N PHE A 248 -4.36 -8.73 9.12
CA PHE A 248 -5.14 -7.49 9.10
C PHE A 248 -6.00 -7.41 7.84
N LYS A 249 -5.39 -7.46 6.65
CA LYS A 249 -6.10 -7.49 5.37
C LYS A 249 -5.46 -8.52 4.44
N GLN A 250 -6.26 -9.47 3.97
CA GLN A 250 -5.85 -10.54 3.07
C GLN A 250 -5.25 -10.03 1.75
N MET A 251 -5.53 -8.80 1.36
CA MET A 251 -4.94 -8.16 0.18
C MET A 251 -3.41 -8.10 0.24
N ALA A 252 -2.80 -8.15 1.44
CA ALA A 252 -1.33 -8.27 1.59
C ALA A 252 -0.74 -9.53 0.90
N LEU A 253 -1.57 -10.50 0.49
CA LEU A 253 -1.15 -11.63 -0.36
C LEU A 253 -0.52 -11.20 -1.68
N TYR A 254 -0.78 -9.98 -2.16
CA TYR A 254 -0.13 -9.44 -3.36
C TYR A 254 1.40 -9.36 -3.20
N TYR A 255 1.90 -9.32 -1.97
CA TYR A 255 3.32 -9.32 -1.65
C TYR A 255 3.88 -10.72 -1.29
N ALA A 256 3.01 -11.68 -1.00
CA ALA A 256 3.40 -12.97 -0.46
C ALA A 256 4.33 -13.77 -1.40
N PRO A 257 4.11 -13.84 -2.72
CA PRO A 257 5.03 -14.55 -3.62
C PRO A 257 6.45 -13.98 -3.61
N VAL A 258 6.60 -12.65 -3.53
CA VAL A 258 7.92 -12.01 -3.47
C VAL A 258 8.61 -12.30 -2.15
N LEU A 259 7.91 -12.16 -1.02
CA LEU A 259 8.49 -12.41 0.29
C LEU A 259 8.85 -13.88 0.47
N PHE A 260 7.99 -14.80 -0.01
CA PHE A 260 8.30 -16.23 -0.04
C PHE A 260 9.54 -16.51 -0.89
N ALA A 261 9.57 -16.04 -2.15
CA ALA A 261 10.69 -16.24 -3.06
C ALA A 261 12.00 -15.66 -2.49
N PHE A 262 11.95 -14.47 -1.90
CA PHE A 262 13.09 -13.84 -1.24
C PHE A 262 13.59 -14.65 -0.05
N LEU A 263 12.71 -14.99 0.91
CA LEU A 263 13.09 -15.70 2.14
C LEU A 263 13.62 -17.10 1.83
N LEU A 264 12.99 -17.81 0.88
CA LEU A 264 13.48 -19.09 0.39
C LEU A 264 14.83 -18.94 -0.32
N GLY A 265 14.99 -17.91 -1.16
CA GLY A 265 16.26 -17.58 -1.80
C GLY A 265 17.39 -17.35 -0.79
N VAL A 266 17.14 -16.60 0.29
CA VAL A 266 18.10 -16.37 1.40
C VAL A 266 18.47 -17.67 2.14
N CYS A 267 17.63 -18.71 2.05
CA CYS A 267 17.90 -20.02 2.62
C CYS A 267 18.66 -20.94 1.66
N ILE A 268 18.53 -20.78 0.35
CA ILE A 268 19.14 -21.67 -0.65
C ILE A 268 20.47 -21.11 -1.17
N PHE A 269 20.57 -19.81 -1.39
CA PHE A 269 21.73 -19.17 -2.02
C PHE A 269 22.57 -18.34 -1.02
N PRO A 270 23.91 -18.35 -1.15
CA PRO A 270 24.73 -19.18 -2.05
C PRO A 270 24.92 -20.62 -1.56
N LYS A 271 24.55 -20.92 -0.31
CA LYS A 271 24.62 -22.25 0.29
C LYS A 271 23.31 -22.54 1.01
N ILE A 272 22.87 -23.80 0.98
CA ILE A 272 21.65 -24.25 1.64
C ILE A 272 21.79 -24.13 3.16
N ARG A 273 20.87 -23.43 3.81
CA ARG A 273 20.80 -23.17 5.26
C ARG A 273 19.49 -23.72 5.81
N ILE A 274 19.43 -25.04 6.00
CA ILE A 274 18.22 -25.77 6.46
C ILE A 274 17.71 -25.21 7.79
N LEU A 275 18.61 -24.95 8.76
CA LEU A 275 18.20 -24.41 10.07
C LEU A 275 17.46 -23.07 9.93
N ARG A 276 17.91 -22.19 9.03
CA ARG A 276 17.23 -20.91 8.77
C ARG A 276 15.83 -21.13 8.20
N LEU A 277 15.69 -22.06 7.26
CA LEU A 277 14.40 -22.42 6.66
C LEU A 277 13.43 -22.95 7.74
N LEU A 278 13.90 -23.87 8.59
CA LEU A 278 13.11 -24.42 9.70
C LEU A 278 12.71 -23.32 10.70
N CYS A 279 13.62 -22.41 11.07
CA CYS A 279 13.28 -21.29 11.94
C CYS A 279 12.25 -20.33 11.33
N ILE A 280 12.38 -20.01 10.03
CA ILE A 280 11.41 -19.17 9.31
C ILE A 280 10.04 -19.85 9.28
N ALA A 281 9.99 -21.15 8.94
CA ALA A 281 8.75 -21.92 8.93
C ALA A 281 8.11 -21.97 10.32
N LEU A 282 8.88 -22.31 11.36
CA LEU A 282 8.41 -22.38 12.74
C LEU A 282 7.86 -21.03 13.22
N VAL A 283 8.59 -19.93 13.04
CA VAL A 283 8.14 -18.59 13.47
C VAL A 283 6.89 -18.16 12.72
N THR A 284 6.78 -18.48 11.44
CA THR A 284 5.57 -18.19 10.65
C THR A 284 4.37 -18.98 11.18
N LEU A 285 4.53 -20.28 11.46
CA LEU A 285 3.47 -21.12 12.04
C LEU A 285 3.07 -20.63 13.43
N VAL A 286 4.03 -20.29 14.30
CA VAL A 286 3.75 -19.74 15.63
C VAL A 286 3.01 -18.41 15.53
N ALA A 287 3.39 -17.52 14.62
CA ALA A 287 2.70 -16.25 14.42
C ALA A 287 1.24 -16.45 13.98
N PHE A 288 0.97 -17.40 13.07
CA PHE A 288 -0.41 -17.76 12.72
C PHE A 288 -1.15 -18.41 13.88
N ALA A 289 -0.51 -19.31 14.62
CA ALA A 289 -1.12 -19.94 15.79
C ALA A 289 -1.51 -18.91 16.87
N VAL A 290 -0.66 -17.92 17.13
CA VAL A 290 -0.97 -16.81 18.05
C VAL A 290 -2.11 -15.95 17.52
N LEU A 291 -2.12 -15.64 16.22
CA LEU A 291 -3.17 -14.83 15.60
C LEU A 291 -4.55 -15.51 15.66
N PHE A 292 -4.62 -16.80 15.35
CA PHE A 292 -5.88 -17.56 15.34
C PHE A 292 -6.24 -18.16 16.71
N GLY A 293 -5.29 -18.23 17.64
CA GLY A 293 -5.44 -18.86 18.95
C GLY A 293 -6.70 -18.43 19.71
N PRO A 294 -6.96 -17.12 19.91
CA PRO A 294 -8.16 -16.67 20.63
C PRO A 294 -9.48 -17.14 19.99
N LEU A 295 -9.59 -17.13 18.66
CA LEU A 295 -10.78 -17.60 17.95
C LEU A 295 -10.96 -19.13 18.07
N VAL A 296 -9.85 -19.88 18.01
CA VAL A 296 -9.86 -21.33 18.22
C VAL A 296 -10.29 -21.66 19.64
N ILE A 297 -9.70 -21.01 20.66
CA ILE A 297 -10.05 -21.21 22.07
C ILE A 297 -11.52 -20.83 22.31
N GLY A 298 -11.98 -19.72 21.73
CA GLY A 298 -13.37 -19.27 21.82
C GLY A 298 -14.40 -20.24 21.21
N ALA A 299 -13.98 -21.15 20.34
CA ALA A 299 -14.84 -22.18 19.74
C ALA A 299 -14.94 -23.48 20.57
N ILE A 300 -14.06 -23.69 21.55
CA ILE A 300 -14.00 -24.95 22.32
C ILE A 300 -15.09 -25.04 23.40
N GLY A 301 -15.57 -23.90 23.90
CA GLY A 301 -16.59 -23.85 24.96
C GLY A 301 -17.89 -24.58 24.58
N GLU A 302 -18.59 -25.16 25.56
CA GLU A 302 -19.82 -25.93 25.32
C GLU A 302 -20.89 -25.15 24.54
N GLU A 303 -21.21 -23.93 24.99
CA GLU A 303 -22.17 -23.05 24.29
C GLU A 303 -21.73 -22.72 22.85
N ALA A 304 -20.44 -22.53 22.63
CA ALA A 304 -19.90 -22.26 21.30
C ALA A 304 -20.02 -23.49 20.39
N ARG A 305 -19.75 -24.68 20.91
CA ARG A 305 -19.89 -25.95 20.16
C ARG A 305 -21.33 -26.19 19.74
N GLU A 306 -22.29 -25.98 20.63
CA GLU A 306 -23.72 -26.10 20.30
C GLU A 306 -24.14 -25.10 19.21
N LEU A 307 -23.68 -23.85 19.33
CA LEU A 307 -23.94 -22.82 18.32
C LEU A 307 -23.39 -23.20 16.94
N LEU A 308 -22.12 -23.65 16.89
CA LEU A 308 -21.47 -24.00 15.64
C LEU A 308 -22.08 -25.27 15.02
N ALA A 309 -22.49 -26.24 15.85
CA ALA A 309 -23.18 -27.45 15.40
C ALA A 309 -24.57 -27.16 14.80
N ALA A 310 -25.26 -26.14 15.30
CA ALA A 310 -26.57 -25.69 14.80
C ALA A 310 -26.47 -24.81 13.55
N ALA A 311 -25.32 -24.18 13.31
CA ALA A 311 -25.12 -23.29 12.17
C ALA A 311 -24.96 -24.06 10.84
N PRO A 312 -25.33 -23.47 9.69
CA PRO A 312 -25.07 -24.05 8.38
C PRO A 312 -23.57 -24.26 8.17
N GLN A 313 -23.21 -25.45 7.69
CA GLN A 313 -21.80 -25.80 7.47
C GLN A 313 -21.15 -24.90 6.41
N PRO A 314 -19.94 -24.37 6.65
CA PRO A 314 -19.21 -23.61 5.64
C PRO A 314 -18.91 -24.47 4.40
N PRO A 315 -18.94 -23.90 3.18
CA PRO A 315 -18.70 -24.66 1.95
C PRO A 315 -17.37 -25.43 1.94
N LEU A 316 -16.31 -24.86 2.51
CA LEU A 316 -15.00 -25.52 2.62
C LEU A 316 -15.05 -26.77 3.50
N LEU A 317 -15.84 -26.76 4.56
CA LEU A 317 -15.99 -27.93 5.44
C LEU A 317 -16.81 -29.03 4.76
N GLN A 318 -17.86 -28.66 4.03
CA GLN A 318 -18.70 -29.61 3.28
C GLN A 318 -17.93 -30.37 2.19
N GLN A 319 -16.88 -29.76 1.63
CA GLN A 319 -16.04 -30.36 0.60
C GLN A 319 -14.97 -31.30 1.16
N LEU A 320 -14.72 -31.31 2.47
CA LEU A 320 -13.73 -32.19 3.07
C LEU A 320 -14.30 -33.61 3.20
N PRO A 321 -13.58 -34.66 2.77
CA PRO A 321 -14.02 -36.05 2.85
C PRO A 321 -13.83 -36.61 4.27
N ILE A 322 -14.28 -35.90 5.29
CA ILE A 322 -14.10 -36.26 6.70
C ILE A 322 -15.44 -36.14 7.41
N ASP A 323 -15.95 -37.25 7.93
CA ASP A 323 -17.12 -37.26 8.81
C ASP A 323 -16.66 -37.00 10.25
N LEU A 324 -17.05 -35.84 10.80
CA LEU A 324 -16.69 -35.40 12.14
C LEU A 324 -17.95 -35.30 12.97
N ASP A 325 -17.92 -35.85 14.19
CA ASP A 325 -19.00 -35.65 15.16
C ASP A 325 -19.19 -34.15 15.43
N LYS A 326 -20.40 -33.65 15.18
CA LYS A 326 -20.77 -32.23 15.29
C LYS A 326 -20.57 -31.67 16.71
N HIS A 327 -20.61 -32.52 17.74
CA HIS A 327 -20.41 -32.08 19.12
C HIS A 327 -18.95 -32.13 19.59
N SER A 328 -18.06 -32.67 18.75
CA SER A 328 -16.63 -32.77 19.06
C SER A 328 -15.93 -31.40 19.03
N VAL A 329 -14.88 -31.27 19.84
CA VAL A 329 -14.01 -30.08 19.83
C VAL A 329 -13.35 -29.89 18.46
N LEU A 330 -12.97 -30.99 17.81
CA LEU A 330 -12.33 -30.95 16.49
C LEU A 330 -13.26 -30.37 15.43
N TYR A 331 -14.54 -30.75 15.45
CA TYR A 331 -15.54 -30.19 14.54
C TYR A 331 -15.69 -28.68 14.73
N ALA A 332 -15.82 -28.21 15.98
CA ALA A 332 -15.97 -26.78 16.27
C ALA A 332 -14.75 -25.96 15.80
N VAL A 333 -13.53 -26.46 16.02
CA VAL A 333 -12.31 -25.81 15.53
C VAL A 333 -12.26 -25.80 14.01
N ALA A 334 -12.55 -26.93 13.35
CA ALA A 334 -12.59 -27.02 11.89
C ALA A 334 -13.65 -26.09 11.28
N PHE A 335 -14.86 -26.06 11.86
CA PHE A 335 -15.93 -25.15 11.50
C PHE A 335 -15.48 -23.70 11.61
N GLN A 336 -14.93 -23.30 12.77
CA GLN A 336 -14.52 -21.91 12.99
C GLN A 336 -13.46 -21.47 11.97
N LEU A 337 -12.43 -22.28 11.75
CA LEU A 337 -11.35 -21.97 10.81
C LEU A 337 -11.87 -21.90 9.36
N THR A 338 -12.66 -22.89 8.93
CA THR A 338 -13.21 -22.91 7.57
C THR A 338 -14.19 -21.77 7.33
N GLN A 339 -14.99 -21.38 8.32
CA GLN A 339 -15.87 -20.22 8.22
C GLN A 339 -15.07 -18.92 8.07
N ILE A 340 -14.02 -18.72 8.87
CA ILE A 340 -13.15 -17.54 8.75
C ILE A 340 -12.52 -17.50 7.35
N ILE A 341 -11.97 -18.61 6.87
CA ILE A 341 -11.35 -18.67 5.54
C ILE A 341 -12.37 -18.35 4.44
N HIS A 342 -13.59 -18.89 4.54
CA HIS A 342 -14.66 -18.64 3.59
C HIS A 342 -15.10 -17.16 3.57
N ARG A 343 -15.13 -16.48 4.73
CA ARG A 343 -15.43 -15.05 4.82
C ARG A 343 -14.30 -14.18 4.27
N VAL A 344 -13.05 -14.51 4.62
CA VAL A 344 -11.87 -13.76 4.18
C VAL A 344 -11.61 -13.91 2.68
N PHE A 345 -11.93 -15.08 2.11
CA PHE A 345 -11.78 -15.37 0.68
C PHE A 345 -13.14 -15.75 0.06
N PRO A 346 -13.95 -14.76 -0.35
CA PRO A 346 -15.27 -15.02 -0.92
C PRO A 346 -15.16 -15.49 -2.38
N PHE A 347 -14.81 -16.76 -2.57
CA PHE A 347 -14.62 -17.37 -3.90
C PHE A 347 -15.89 -17.39 -4.78
N ALA A 348 -17.07 -17.13 -4.19
CA ALA A 348 -18.36 -17.10 -4.87
C ALA A 348 -18.71 -15.76 -5.55
N ARG A 349 -17.89 -14.71 -5.36
CA ARG A 349 -18.11 -13.39 -6.00
C ARG A 349 -17.64 -13.38 -7.46
N GLY A 350 -18.32 -12.63 -8.33
CA GLY A 350 -18.04 -12.58 -9.77
C GLY A 350 -16.66 -12.03 -10.16
N LEU A 351 -16.27 -12.15 -11.43
CA LEU A 351 -14.95 -11.74 -11.98
C LEU A 351 -14.64 -10.23 -11.81
N PHE A 352 -15.66 -9.39 -11.78
CA PHE A 352 -15.57 -7.99 -11.37
C PHE A 352 -16.98 -7.58 -10.93
N GLU A 353 -17.14 -7.20 -9.67
CA GLU A 353 -18.40 -6.64 -9.17
C GLU A 353 -18.53 -5.16 -9.57
N ASP A 354 -17.40 -4.45 -9.58
CA ASP A 354 -17.29 -3.03 -9.93
C ASP A 354 -16.39 -2.78 -11.14
N LYS A 355 -16.49 -1.56 -11.69
CA LYS A 355 -15.69 -1.10 -12.83
C LYS A 355 -14.29 -0.74 -12.36
N VAL A 356 -13.40 -1.72 -12.35
CA VAL A 356 -12.00 -1.57 -11.92
C VAL A 356 -11.06 -1.48 -13.12
N ALA A 357 -10.02 -0.66 -13.01
CA ALA A 357 -8.95 -0.49 -14.01
C ALA A 357 -8.01 -1.71 -14.14
N ASN A 358 -8.57 -2.93 -14.25
CA ASN A 358 -7.83 -4.16 -14.48
C ASN A 358 -7.98 -4.66 -15.93
N ALA A 359 -7.20 -5.68 -16.29
CA ALA A 359 -7.21 -6.22 -17.66
C ALA A 359 -8.57 -6.83 -18.02
N TRP A 360 -9.24 -7.49 -17.06
CA TRP A 360 -10.52 -8.17 -17.29
C TRP A 360 -11.66 -7.20 -17.61
N CYS A 361 -11.78 -6.10 -16.89
CA CYS A 361 -12.79 -5.08 -17.14
C CYS A 361 -12.53 -4.35 -18.46
N ALA A 362 -11.26 -4.11 -18.80
CA ALA A 362 -10.88 -3.53 -20.09
C ALA A 362 -11.26 -4.47 -21.25
N ILE A 363 -10.91 -5.77 -21.16
CA ILE A 363 -11.29 -6.78 -22.16
C ILE A 363 -12.80 -6.92 -22.23
N HIS A 364 -13.51 -6.96 -21.08
CA HIS A 364 -14.97 -7.08 -21.03
C HIS A 364 -15.71 -5.95 -21.77
N THR A 365 -15.09 -4.78 -21.87
CA THR A 365 -15.66 -3.65 -22.59
C THR A 365 -15.80 -3.96 -24.09
N PHE A 366 -14.80 -4.62 -24.68
CA PHE A 366 -14.79 -4.98 -26.11
C PHE A 366 -15.31 -6.39 -26.39
N TYR A 367 -15.11 -7.31 -25.45
CA TYR A 367 -15.48 -8.71 -25.58
C TYR A 367 -16.10 -9.23 -24.29
N LYS A 368 -17.42 -9.47 -24.32
CA LYS A 368 -18.22 -9.80 -23.14
C LYS A 368 -17.83 -11.15 -22.51
N LEU A 369 -17.03 -11.09 -21.46
CA LEU A 369 -16.52 -12.25 -20.71
C LEU A 369 -17.61 -13.07 -19.98
N HIS A 370 -18.80 -12.53 -19.73
CA HIS A 370 -19.91 -13.28 -19.10
C HIS A 370 -20.43 -14.43 -19.97
N ARG A 371 -19.98 -14.52 -21.24
CA ARG A 371 -20.30 -15.65 -22.14
C ARG A 371 -19.59 -16.94 -21.73
N PHE A 372 -18.58 -16.86 -20.86
CA PHE A 372 -17.84 -18.01 -20.36
C PHE A 372 -18.29 -18.38 -18.96
N GLU A 373 -18.14 -19.65 -18.62
CA GLU A 373 -18.38 -20.15 -17.26
C GLU A 373 -17.43 -19.48 -16.25
N ALA A 374 -17.94 -19.16 -15.06
CA ALA A 374 -17.17 -18.53 -13.99
C ALA A 374 -15.92 -19.34 -13.61
N SER A 375 -16.03 -20.68 -13.60
CA SER A 375 -14.91 -21.59 -13.30
C SER A 375 -13.76 -21.44 -14.30
N LEU A 376 -14.08 -21.25 -15.60
CA LEU A 376 -13.09 -21.00 -16.64
C LEU A 376 -12.41 -19.64 -16.44
N LEU A 377 -13.20 -18.60 -16.16
CA LEU A 377 -12.66 -17.25 -15.89
C LEU A 377 -11.74 -17.22 -14.66
N GLN A 378 -12.08 -17.96 -13.60
CA GLN A 378 -11.23 -18.16 -12.42
C GLN A 378 -9.90 -18.84 -12.78
N ARG A 379 -9.93 -19.91 -13.58
CA ARG A 379 -8.71 -20.60 -14.02
C ARG A 379 -7.83 -19.74 -14.92
N MET A 380 -8.45 -19.00 -15.86
CA MET A 380 -7.74 -18.10 -16.77
C MET A 380 -7.09 -16.93 -16.04
N SER A 381 -7.80 -16.34 -15.08
CA SER A 381 -7.25 -15.26 -14.24
C SER A 381 -6.13 -15.72 -13.31
N LEU A 382 -6.27 -16.92 -12.72
CA LEU A 382 -5.18 -17.56 -11.98
C LEU A 382 -3.95 -17.76 -12.88
N GLY A 383 -4.12 -18.33 -14.07
CA GLY A 383 -3.04 -18.54 -15.04
C GLY A 383 -2.35 -17.25 -15.46
N ALA A 384 -3.12 -16.21 -15.79
CA ALA A 384 -2.60 -14.90 -16.18
C ALA A 384 -1.85 -14.21 -15.02
N THR A 385 -2.39 -14.28 -13.80
CA THR A 385 -1.73 -13.76 -12.60
C THR A 385 -0.40 -14.46 -12.37
N LEU A 386 -0.39 -15.80 -12.34
CA LEU A 386 0.83 -16.60 -12.15
C LEU A 386 1.87 -16.33 -13.24
N GLY A 387 1.44 -16.23 -14.50
CA GLY A 387 2.31 -15.86 -15.62
C GLY A 387 2.94 -14.48 -15.44
N SER A 388 2.18 -13.48 -15.00
CA SER A 388 2.68 -12.12 -14.79
C SER A 388 3.70 -12.02 -13.64
N ILE A 389 3.52 -12.79 -12.57
CA ILE A 389 4.40 -12.69 -11.38
C ILE A 389 5.63 -13.59 -11.46
N LEU A 390 5.67 -14.53 -12.41
CA LEU A 390 6.71 -15.55 -12.53
C LEU A 390 8.11 -14.94 -12.65
N ILE A 391 8.32 -14.02 -13.59
CA ILE A 391 9.64 -13.42 -13.86
C ILE A 391 10.17 -12.68 -12.60
N PRO A 392 9.41 -11.74 -11.99
CA PRO A 392 9.85 -11.10 -10.75
C PRO A 392 10.19 -12.06 -9.62
N CYS A 393 9.37 -13.12 -9.44
CA CYS A 393 9.59 -14.11 -8.38
C CYS A 393 10.85 -14.94 -8.62
N VAL A 394 11.12 -15.36 -9.87
CA VAL A 394 12.35 -16.09 -10.22
C VAL A 394 13.59 -15.23 -10.00
N LEU A 395 13.55 -13.96 -10.38
CA LEU A 395 14.68 -13.04 -10.20
C LEU A 395 15.02 -12.81 -8.73
N ILE A 396 14.01 -12.50 -7.89
CA ILE A 396 14.25 -12.26 -6.46
C ILE A 396 14.64 -13.54 -5.71
N PHE A 397 14.14 -14.70 -6.15
CA PHE A 397 14.55 -16.01 -5.62
C PHE A 397 16.03 -16.30 -5.89
N ARG A 398 16.48 -16.08 -7.13
CA ARG A 398 17.87 -16.30 -7.55
C ARG A 398 18.84 -15.27 -6.97
N HIS A 399 18.39 -14.02 -6.85
CA HIS A 399 19.19 -12.92 -6.33
C HIS A 399 18.49 -12.29 -5.11
N PRO A 400 18.50 -12.96 -3.94
CA PRO A 400 17.77 -12.51 -2.75
C PRO A 400 18.47 -11.32 -2.09
N ARG A 401 18.40 -10.15 -2.74
CA ARG A 401 19.00 -8.89 -2.28
C ARG A 401 17.94 -7.88 -1.91
N ALA A 402 18.14 -7.25 -0.75
CA ALA A 402 17.27 -6.21 -0.22
C ALA A 402 16.99 -5.06 -1.21
N SER A 403 17.98 -4.69 -2.02
CA SER A 403 17.85 -3.62 -3.03
C SER A 403 16.84 -3.94 -4.14
N LEU A 404 16.54 -5.22 -4.37
CA LEU A 404 15.61 -5.67 -5.42
C LEU A 404 14.17 -5.84 -4.89
N LEU A 405 13.94 -5.71 -3.58
CA LEU A 405 12.63 -5.97 -2.98
C LEU A 405 11.56 -5.01 -3.44
N LEU A 406 11.81 -3.69 -3.42
CA LEU A 406 10.81 -2.70 -3.84
C LEU A 406 10.34 -2.90 -5.29
N PRO A 407 11.22 -2.98 -6.31
CA PRO A 407 10.75 -3.21 -7.68
C PRO A 407 10.10 -4.59 -7.85
N ALA A 408 10.57 -5.65 -7.16
CA ALA A 408 9.91 -6.96 -7.19
C ALA A 408 8.49 -6.92 -6.59
N LEU A 409 8.32 -6.28 -5.43
CA LEU A 409 7.02 -6.09 -4.78
C LEU A 409 6.08 -5.27 -5.66
N SER A 410 6.56 -4.18 -6.26
CA SER A 410 5.77 -3.39 -7.21
C SER A 410 5.33 -4.21 -8.41
N SER A 411 6.25 -4.96 -9.05
CA SER A 411 5.93 -5.79 -10.21
C SER A 411 4.88 -6.85 -9.90
N VAL A 412 5.04 -7.58 -8.79
CA VAL A 412 4.10 -8.64 -8.42
C VAL A 412 2.75 -8.05 -8.01
N ALA A 413 2.72 -6.98 -7.21
CA ALA A 413 1.47 -6.34 -6.83
C ALA A 413 0.70 -5.76 -8.03
N TRP A 414 1.40 -5.23 -9.04
CA TRP A 414 0.77 -4.83 -10.31
C TRP A 414 0.23 -6.04 -11.09
N GLY A 415 0.96 -7.15 -11.13
CA GLY A 415 0.51 -8.40 -11.75
C GLY A 415 -0.80 -8.90 -11.13
N PHE A 416 -0.88 -8.93 -9.79
CA PHE A 416 -2.13 -9.23 -9.09
C PHE A 416 -3.23 -8.21 -9.40
N PHE A 417 -2.95 -6.90 -9.32
CA PHE A 417 -3.95 -5.87 -9.60
C PHE A 417 -4.54 -5.96 -11.02
N LEU A 418 -3.70 -6.26 -12.02
CA LEU A 418 -4.13 -6.32 -13.43
C LEU A 418 -4.85 -7.63 -13.79
N PHE A 419 -4.42 -8.75 -13.23
CA PHE A 419 -4.82 -10.08 -13.72
C PHE A 419 -5.53 -10.97 -12.70
N SER A 420 -5.63 -10.57 -11.42
CA SER A 420 -6.37 -11.34 -10.41
C SER A 420 -7.86 -11.40 -10.73
N PHE A 421 -8.51 -12.48 -10.28
CA PHE A 421 -9.94 -12.70 -10.46
C PHE A 421 -10.81 -11.68 -9.72
N GLN A 422 -10.36 -11.23 -8.54
CA GLN A 422 -11.08 -10.25 -7.73
C GLN A 422 -10.11 -9.13 -7.37
N VAL A 423 -10.50 -7.91 -7.74
CA VAL A 423 -9.72 -6.68 -7.55
C VAL A 423 -10.73 -5.56 -7.27
N HIS A 424 -10.39 -4.65 -6.36
CA HIS A 424 -11.17 -3.44 -6.08
C HIS A 424 -10.39 -2.19 -6.50
N GLU A 425 -11.04 -1.06 -6.80
CA GLU A 425 -10.31 0.15 -7.22
C GLU A 425 -9.27 0.57 -6.16
N LYS A 426 -9.64 0.45 -4.88
CA LYS A 426 -8.81 0.75 -3.70
C LYS A 426 -7.53 -0.09 -3.61
N SER A 427 -7.50 -1.27 -4.23
CA SER A 427 -6.34 -2.17 -4.18
C SER A 427 -5.13 -1.64 -4.97
N VAL A 428 -5.30 -0.55 -5.75
CA VAL A 428 -4.18 0.15 -6.41
C VAL A 428 -3.15 0.69 -5.40
N LEU A 429 -3.54 0.90 -4.14
CA LEU A 429 -2.61 1.27 -3.07
C LEU A 429 -1.47 0.26 -2.89
N LEU A 430 -1.74 -1.03 -3.16
CA LEU A 430 -0.77 -2.10 -2.96
C LEU A 430 0.44 -2.01 -3.90
N PRO A 431 0.29 -1.89 -5.23
CA PRO A 431 1.44 -1.64 -6.09
C PRO A 431 2.06 -0.26 -5.90
N LEU A 432 1.27 0.76 -5.53
CA LEU A 432 1.78 2.13 -5.35
C LEU A 432 2.67 2.30 -4.10
N LEU A 433 2.44 1.54 -3.02
CA LEU A 433 3.29 1.59 -1.83
C LEU A 433 4.78 1.33 -2.15
N PRO A 434 5.19 0.15 -2.67
CA PRO A 434 6.58 -0.08 -3.00
C PRO A 434 7.11 0.85 -4.09
N MET A 435 6.26 1.33 -5.02
CA MET A 435 6.67 2.32 -6.02
C MET A 435 7.00 3.68 -5.40
N THR A 436 6.19 4.18 -4.47
CA THR A 436 6.45 5.45 -3.77
C THR A 436 7.70 5.35 -2.90
N LEU A 437 7.93 4.21 -2.25
CA LEU A 437 9.15 3.95 -1.48
C LEU A 437 10.44 4.00 -2.34
N LEU A 438 10.36 3.77 -3.66
CA LEU A 438 11.52 3.92 -4.56
C LEU A 438 12.07 5.36 -4.59
N LEU A 439 11.27 6.37 -4.22
CA LEU A 439 11.73 7.77 -4.14
C LEU A 439 12.85 7.95 -3.09
N ALA A 440 12.95 7.05 -2.12
CA ALA A 440 13.99 7.08 -1.09
C ALA A 440 15.28 6.33 -1.49
N GLY A 441 15.34 5.73 -2.68
CA GLY A 441 16.50 4.99 -3.18
C GLY A 441 17.59 5.86 -3.82
N ASP A 442 18.69 5.21 -4.23
CA ASP A 442 19.68 5.85 -5.08
C ASP A 442 19.04 6.25 -6.42
N GLY A 443 19.16 7.52 -6.80
CA GLY A 443 18.46 8.10 -7.96
C GLY A 443 16.94 8.16 -7.81
N GLY A 444 16.41 8.02 -6.59
CA GLY A 444 14.96 8.01 -6.32
C GLY A 444 14.30 9.35 -6.64
N LEU A 445 15.00 10.46 -6.41
CA LEU A 445 14.53 11.82 -6.72
C LEU A 445 14.95 12.32 -8.11
N SER A 446 15.54 11.46 -8.95
CA SER A 446 15.89 11.80 -10.34
C SER A 446 14.64 12.16 -11.15
N LYS A 447 14.81 12.88 -12.27
CA LYS A 447 13.70 13.23 -13.16
C LYS A 447 12.98 11.98 -13.66
N GLU A 448 13.71 10.96 -14.11
CA GLU A 448 13.13 9.71 -14.59
C GLU A 448 12.31 8.99 -13.52
N THR A 449 12.87 8.76 -12.32
CA THR A 449 12.14 8.04 -11.25
C THR A 449 10.93 8.84 -10.78
N ARG A 450 11.07 10.17 -10.61
CA ARG A 450 9.94 11.04 -10.26
C ARG A 450 8.86 11.05 -11.34
N ALA A 451 9.23 11.03 -12.63
CA ALA A 451 8.25 11.00 -13.71
C ALA A 451 7.41 9.71 -13.67
N TRP A 452 8.04 8.54 -13.52
CA TRP A 452 7.32 7.26 -13.47
C TRP A 452 6.53 7.04 -12.18
N VAL A 453 7.16 7.25 -11.01
CA VAL A 453 6.50 7.08 -9.71
C VAL A 453 5.42 8.15 -9.53
N GLY A 454 5.72 9.38 -9.94
CA GLY A 454 4.79 10.50 -9.97
C GLY A 454 3.55 10.21 -10.79
N TRP A 455 3.75 9.89 -12.07
CA TRP A 455 2.67 9.57 -12.99
C TRP A 455 1.80 8.41 -12.50
N ALA A 456 2.41 7.31 -12.01
CA ALA A 456 1.65 6.17 -11.50
C ALA A 456 0.76 6.53 -10.29
N ASN A 457 1.24 7.41 -9.39
CA ASN A 457 0.44 7.87 -8.24
C ASN A 457 -0.70 8.81 -8.64
N ILE A 458 -0.46 9.72 -9.60
CA ILE A 458 -1.52 10.58 -10.14
C ILE A 458 -2.56 9.72 -10.86
N LEU A 459 -2.12 8.78 -11.70
CA LEU A 459 -3.01 7.84 -12.40
C LEU A 459 -3.82 6.99 -11.41
N GLY A 460 -3.17 6.44 -10.39
CA GLY A 460 -3.86 5.65 -9.35
C GLY A 460 -4.91 6.43 -8.57
N THR A 461 -4.63 7.70 -8.29
CA THR A 461 -5.60 8.58 -7.64
C THR A 461 -6.73 8.93 -8.61
N TRP A 462 -6.40 9.20 -9.88
CA TRP A 462 -7.36 9.53 -10.94
C TRP A 462 -8.32 8.37 -11.24
N THR A 463 -7.87 7.12 -11.23
CA THR A 463 -8.75 5.95 -11.42
C THR A 463 -9.74 5.75 -10.29
N MET A 464 -9.45 6.29 -9.10
CA MET A 464 -10.36 6.24 -7.95
C MET A 464 -11.30 7.45 -7.88
N TYR A 465 -11.20 8.41 -8.80
CA TYR A 465 -12.07 9.59 -8.77
C TYR A 465 -13.57 9.25 -8.82
N PRO A 466 -14.07 8.30 -9.64
CA PRO A 466 -15.49 7.94 -9.62
C PRO A 466 -15.98 7.47 -8.24
N LEU A 467 -15.14 6.72 -7.50
CA LEU A 467 -15.41 6.31 -6.12
C LEU A 467 -15.46 7.54 -5.20
N LEU A 468 -14.41 8.35 -5.20
CA LEU A 468 -14.29 9.54 -4.35
C LEU A 468 -15.38 10.59 -4.64
N LYS A 469 -15.89 10.65 -5.88
CA LYS A 469 -17.01 11.50 -6.25
C LYS A 469 -18.30 11.07 -5.55
N ARG A 470 -18.55 9.76 -5.43
CA ARG A 470 -19.73 9.20 -4.74
C ARG A 470 -19.73 9.53 -3.25
N ASP A 471 -18.55 9.66 -2.64
CA ASP A 471 -18.38 10.00 -1.22
C ASP A 471 -18.26 11.51 -0.96
N GLU A 472 -18.58 12.35 -1.94
CA GLU A 472 -18.45 13.81 -1.87
C GLU A 472 -17.02 14.34 -1.63
N LEU A 473 -16.00 13.55 -1.97
CA LEU A 473 -14.58 13.87 -1.77
C LEU A 473 -13.92 14.56 -2.97
N ARG A 474 -14.70 15.23 -3.84
CA ARG A 474 -14.20 15.91 -5.04
C ARG A 474 -13.15 16.98 -4.72
N VAL A 475 -13.43 17.84 -3.74
CA VAL A 475 -12.51 18.92 -3.35
C VAL A 475 -11.23 18.37 -2.73
N PRO A 476 -11.27 17.48 -1.71
CA PRO A 476 -10.09 16.78 -1.21
C PRO A 476 -9.26 16.13 -2.31
N TYR A 477 -9.92 15.46 -3.25
CA TYR A 477 -9.27 14.80 -4.39
C TYR A 477 -8.43 15.79 -5.20
N PHE A 478 -9.01 16.91 -5.66
CA PHE A 478 -8.28 17.89 -6.45
C PHE A 478 -7.16 18.56 -5.64
N VAL A 479 -7.44 18.97 -4.40
CA VAL A 479 -6.45 19.64 -3.54
C VAL A 479 -5.24 18.74 -3.30
N MET A 480 -5.46 17.50 -2.84
CA MET A 480 -4.35 16.60 -2.51
C MET A 480 -3.59 16.14 -3.75
N THR A 481 -4.29 15.82 -4.84
CA THR A 481 -3.66 15.36 -6.08
C THR A 481 -2.84 16.47 -6.75
N LEU A 482 -3.38 17.69 -6.84
CA LEU A 482 -2.67 18.83 -7.44
C LEU A 482 -1.54 19.34 -6.54
N LEU A 483 -1.72 19.36 -5.22
CA LEU A 483 -0.64 19.70 -4.29
C LEU A 483 0.52 18.72 -4.44
N TRP A 484 0.24 17.42 -4.47
CA TRP A 484 1.29 16.42 -4.62
C TRP A 484 1.95 16.49 -6.00
N ALA A 485 1.18 16.72 -7.08
CA ALA A 485 1.72 16.97 -8.41
C ALA A 485 2.67 18.19 -8.42
N TYR A 486 2.27 19.29 -7.76
CA TYR A 486 3.08 20.51 -7.66
C TYR A 486 4.38 20.23 -6.92
N LEU A 487 4.28 19.63 -5.73
CA LEU A 487 5.42 19.27 -4.90
C LEU A 487 6.41 18.39 -5.66
N MET A 488 5.92 17.44 -6.47
CA MET A 488 6.77 16.53 -7.25
C MET A 488 7.24 17.11 -8.60
N GLY A 489 6.78 18.30 -9.00
CA GLY A 489 7.13 18.93 -10.28
C GLY A 489 6.49 18.24 -11.49
N LEU A 490 5.23 17.81 -11.36
CA LEU A 490 4.47 17.02 -12.32
C LEU A 490 3.29 17.80 -12.92
N PRO A 491 2.82 17.43 -14.13
CA PRO A 491 1.62 17.99 -14.73
C PRO A 491 0.36 17.70 -13.89
N PRO A 492 -0.67 18.56 -13.96
CA PRO A 492 -0.73 19.80 -14.75
C PRO A 492 -0.02 20.99 -14.08
N THR A 493 0.40 20.87 -12.82
CA THR A 493 0.92 21.99 -12.02
C THR A 493 2.34 22.43 -12.38
N SER A 494 3.15 21.55 -12.97
CA SER A 494 4.53 21.83 -13.36
C SER A 494 5.00 20.87 -14.45
N LEU A 495 5.90 21.32 -15.34
CA LEU A 495 6.52 20.46 -16.36
C LEU A 495 7.98 20.12 -16.04
N GLU A 496 8.43 20.41 -14.81
CA GLU A 496 9.85 20.36 -14.44
C GLU A 496 10.45 18.94 -14.54
N ALA A 497 9.67 17.90 -14.23
CA ALA A 497 10.13 16.52 -14.40
C ALA A 497 10.38 16.13 -15.88
N TYR A 498 9.77 16.84 -16.84
CA TYR A 498 9.80 16.50 -18.27
C TYR A 498 10.61 17.49 -19.12
N ARG A 499 10.91 18.69 -18.59
CA ARG A 499 11.70 19.71 -19.29
C ARG A 499 13.15 19.26 -19.44
N SER A 500 13.65 19.26 -20.68
CA SER A 500 15.07 19.02 -20.97
C SER A 500 15.94 20.17 -20.46
N ARG A 501 17.13 19.89 -19.96
CA ARG A 501 18.11 20.91 -19.57
C ARG A 501 19.44 20.68 -20.31
N ASN A 502 20.00 21.76 -20.87
CA ASN A 502 21.26 21.76 -21.63
C ASN A 502 22.52 21.57 -20.75
N SER A 503 22.39 21.08 -19.51
CA SER A 503 23.54 20.87 -18.62
C SER A 503 24.22 19.53 -18.94
N SER A 504 25.50 19.60 -19.30
CA SER A 504 26.40 18.51 -19.72
C SER A 504 26.67 17.43 -18.65
N GLU A 505 26.10 17.55 -17.45
CA GLU A 505 26.21 16.55 -16.40
C GLU A 505 25.08 15.54 -16.53
N ASP A 506 25.44 14.37 -17.06
CA ASP A 506 24.75 13.07 -17.15
C ASP A 506 23.48 12.90 -16.28
N ASN A 507 22.41 13.62 -16.64
CA ASN A 507 21.13 13.56 -15.95
C ASN A 507 20.32 12.39 -16.50
N ALA A 508 19.86 11.50 -15.62
CA ALA A 508 18.82 10.50 -15.92
C ALA A 508 17.49 11.20 -16.28
N GLU A 509 17.45 11.80 -17.46
CA GLU A 509 16.26 12.36 -18.07
C GLU A 509 15.34 11.24 -18.54
N PRO A 510 14.01 11.40 -18.40
CA PRO A 510 13.08 10.45 -18.99
C PRO A 510 13.27 10.43 -20.51
N HIS A 511 13.27 9.23 -21.08
CA HIS A 511 13.35 9.04 -22.52
C HIS A 511 12.24 9.82 -23.25
N VAL A 512 12.47 10.27 -24.49
CA VAL A 512 11.48 11.05 -25.27
C VAL A 512 10.14 10.32 -25.37
N LEU A 513 10.18 9.01 -25.61
CA LEU A 513 8.96 8.17 -25.61
C LEU A 513 8.22 8.22 -24.27
N THR A 514 8.93 8.14 -23.13
CA THR A 514 8.33 8.28 -21.80
C THR A 514 7.70 9.66 -21.61
N LYS A 515 8.36 10.72 -22.06
CA LYS A 515 7.82 12.09 -22.02
C LYS A 515 6.51 12.16 -22.82
N LEU A 516 6.50 11.67 -24.06
CA LEU A 516 5.31 11.65 -24.92
C LEU A 516 4.16 10.85 -24.30
N VAL A 517 4.42 9.61 -23.87
CA VAL A 517 3.41 8.74 -23.26
C VAL A 517 2.80 9.42 -22.02
N HIS A 518 3.62 9.88 -21.08
CA HIS A 518 3.11 10.53 -19.87
C HIS A 518 2.30 11.78 -20.19
N ILE A 519 2.76 12.64 -21.10
CA ILE A 519 2.01 13.84 -21.52
C ILE A 519 0.66 13.45 -22.12
N CYS A 520 0.59 12.45 -22.99
CA CYS A 520 -0.68 11.95 -23.53
C CYS A 520 -1.63 11.49 -22.42
N PHE A 521 -1.13 10.76 -21.43
CA PHE A 521 -1.93 10.36 -20.27
C PHE A 521 -2.42 11.56 -19.45
N TYR A 522 -1.56 12.54 -19.15
CA TYR A 522 -1.98 13.73 -18.41
C TYR A 522 -3.04 14.52 -19.18
N LEU A 523 -2.87 14.71 -20.49
CA LEU A 523 -3.88 15.35 -21.34
C LEU A 523 -5.19 14.57 -21.35
N ALA A 524 -5.14 13.24 -21.46
CA ALA A 524 -6.33 12.39 -21.41
C ALA A 524 -7.03 12.49 -20.05
N MET A 525 -6.30 12.49 -18.94
CA MET A 525 -6.86 12.65 -17.60
C MET A 525 -7.54 14.02 -17.41
N ILE A 526 -6.93 15.10 -17.90
CA ILE A 526 -7.50 16.46 -17.85
C ILE A 526 -8.74 16.54 -18.73
N ALA A 527 -8.65 16.09 -19.99
CA ALA A 527 -9.77 16.08 -20.92
C ALA A 527 -10.95 15.26 -20.37
N TRP A 528 -10.67 14.10 -19.77
CA TRP A 528 -11.68 13.27 -19.13
C TRP A 528 -12.37 14.01 -17.97
N HIS A 529 -11.64 14.72 -17.11
CA HIS A 529 -12.25 15.52 -16.02
C HIS A 529 -13.15 16.63 -16.56
N VAL A 530 -12.74 17.31 -17.64
CA VAL A 530 -13.55 18.34 -18.29
C VAL A 530 -14.83 17.72 -18.87
N VAL A 531 -14.70 16.63 -19.63
CA VAL A 531 -15.86 15.95 -20.23
C VAL A 531 -16.81 15.41 -19.17
N GLU A 532 -16.29 14.74 -18.13
CA GLU A 532 -17.10 14.18 -17.05
C GLU A 532 -17.86 15.25 -16.25
N ALA A 533 -17.29 16.45 -16.12
CA ALA A 533 -17.91 17.55 -15.40
C ALA A 533 -19.02 18.27 -16.21
N PHE A 534 -18.86 18.38 -17.53
CA PHE A 534 -19.73 19.23 -18.36
C PHE A 534 -20.62 18.47 -19.33
N VAL A 535 -20.32 17.21 -19.64
CA VAL A 535 -21.06 16.41 -20.61
C VAL A 535 -21.76 15.25 -19.91
N PRO A 536 -23.11 15.23 -19.87
CA PRO A 536 -23.83 14.09 -19.30
C PRO A 536 -23.55 12.82 -20.13
N PRO A 537 -23.47 11.64 -19.50
CA PRO A 537 -23.33 10.39 -20.24
C PRO A 537 -24.56 10.19 -21.16
N PRO A 538 -24.37 9.64 -22.37
CA PRO A 538 -25.49 9.28 -23.25
C PRO A 538 -26.50 8.36 -22.54
N SER A 539 -27.79 8.50 -22.86
CA SER A 539 -28.87 7.73 -22.21
C SER A 539 -28.74 6.22 -22.43
N ASP A 540 -28.15 5.80 -23.55
CA ASP A 540 -27.87 4.40 -23.87
C ASP A 540 -26.60 3.86 -23.19
N LYS A 541 -25.76 4.74 -22.61
CA LYS A 541 -24.49 4.39 -21.96
C LYS A 541 -24.26 5.22 -20.70
N PRO A 542 -25.02 4.99 -19.61
CA PRO A 542 -24.95 5.80 -18.39
C PRO A 542 -23.56 5.77 -17.71
N ASP A 543 -22.80 4.70 -17.95
CA ASP A 543 -21.50 4.47 -17.33
C ASP A 543 -20.29 4.84 -18.21
N LEU A 544 -20.52 5.48 -19.37
CA LEU A 544 -19.49 5.70 -20.38
C LEU A 544 -18.21 6.32 -19.81
N TRP A 545 -18.35 7.35 -18.97
CA TRP A 545 -17.21 8.05 -18.39
C TRP A 545 -16.43 7.17 -17.41
N VAL A 546 -17.13 6.37 -16.59
CA VAL A 546 -16.49 5.43 -15.66
C VAL A 546 -15.74 4.34 -16.43
N VAL A 547 -16.34 3.81 -17.50
CA VAL A 547 -15.68 2.80 -18.36
C VAL A 547 -14.46 3.40 -19.06
N LEU A 548 -14.54 4.63 -19.57
CA LEU A 548 -13.39 5.30 -20.19
C LEU A 548 -12.25 5.53 -19.20
N ASN A 549 -12.58 5.88 -17.95
CA ASN A 549 -11.62 5.98 -16.86
C ASN A 549 -10.88 4.65 -16.64
N VAL A 550 -11.64 3.55 -16.57
CA VAL A 550 -11.10 2.19 -16.45
C VAL A 550 -10.20 1.81 -17.61
N LEU A 551 -10.58 2.08 -18.86
CA LEU A 551 -9.81 1.72 -20.04
C LEU A 551 -8.45 2.44 -20.08
N ILE A 552 -8.46 3.75 -19.85
CA ILE A 552 -7.23 4.55 -19.79
C ILE A 552 -6.38 4.07 -18.59
N GLY A 553 -7.00 3.91 -17.42
CA GLY A 553 -6.36 3.42 -16.20
C GLY A 553 -5.64 2.09 -16.39
N ALA A 554 -6.33 1.08 -16.93
CA ALA A 554 -5.79 -0.25 -17.17
C ALA A 554 -4.58 -0.23 -18.13
N GLY A 555 -4.66 0.57 -19.20
CA GLY A 555 -3.54 0.78 -20.11
C GLY A 555 -2.31 1.39 -19.42
N GLY A 556 -2.53 2.42 -18.60
CA GLY A 556 -1.45 3.06 -17.84
C GLY A 556 -0.86 2.15 -16.76
N PHE A 557 -1.67 1.39 -16.04
CA PHE A 557 -1.18 0.40 -15.08
C PHE A 557 -0.40 -0.74 -15.72
N GLY A 558 -0.78 -1.16 -16.93
CA GLY A 558 0.01 -2.09 -17.75
C GLY A 558 1.41 -1.54 -18.05
N LEU A 559 1.53 -0.25 -18.38
CA LEU A 559 2.84 0.39 -18.59
C LEU A 559 3.65 0.53 -17.29
N ALA A 560 2.99 0.85 -16.17
CA ALA A 560 3.65 0.92 -14.85
C ALA A 560 4.20 -0.46 -14.42
N TYR A 561 3.43 -1.53 -14.66
CA TYR A 561 3.85 -2.91 -14.47
C TYR A 561 5.10 -3.24 -15.28
N LEU A 562 5.08 -2.97 -16.59
CA LEU A 562 6.21 -3.24 -17.49
C LEU A 562 7.46 -2.45 -17.07
N TRP A 563 7.30 -1.19 -16.67
CA TRP A 563 8.42 -0.39 -16.15
C TRP A 563 9.00 -0.98 -14.86
N CYS A 564 8.19 -1.44 -13.92
CA CYS A 564 8.67 -2.07 -12.68
C CYS A 564 9.45 -3.36 -12.98
N VAL A 565 8.92 -4.23 -13.86
CA VAL A 565 9.59 -5.47 -14.28
C VAL A 565 10.92 -5.17 -14.96
N TRP A 566 10.93 -4.20 -15.86
CA TRP A 566 12.14 -3.77 -16.55
C TRP A 566 13.18 -3.21 -15.57
N LYS A 567 12.76 -2.37 -14.62
CA LYS A 567 13.64 -1.82 -13.58
C LYS A 567 14.26 -2.92 -12.71
N LEU A 568 13.47 -3.94 -12.35
CA LEU A 568 13.97 -5.12 -11.63
C LEU A 568 15.04 -5.87 -12.44
N ILE A 569 14.78 -6.15 -13.71
CA ILE A 569 15.73 -6.83 -14.62
C ILE A 569 17.01 -6.01 -14.75
N GLN A 570 16.90 -4.70 -14.97
CA GLN A 570 18.07 -3.81 -15.08
C GLN A 570 18.92 -3.80 -13.81
N GLN A 571 18.30 -3.71 -12.63
CA GLN A 571 19.03 -3.74 -11.37
C GLN A 571 19.73 -5.09 -11.14
N CYS A 572 19.07 -6.20 -11.49
CA CYS A 572 19.67 -7.53 -11.43
C CYS A 572 20.91 -7.63 -12.33
N ARG A 573 20.80 -7.20 -13.60
CA ARG A 573 21.93 -7.19 -14.54
C ARG A 573 23.11 -6.34 -14.05
N LYS A 574 22.83 -5.14 -13.52
CA LYS A 574 23.87 -4.26 -12.94
C LYS A 574 24.58 -4.93 -11.76
N ILE A 575 23.85 -5.68 -10.95
CA ILE A 575 24.42 -6.45 -9.84
C ILE A 575 25.36 -7.55 -10.36
N ASP A 576 24.93 -8.30 -11.37
CA ASP A 576 25.73 -9.39 -11.93
C ASP A 576 26.99 -8.88 -12.62
N GLN A 577 26.91 -7.75 -13.33
CA GLN A 577 28.05 -7.06 -13.91
C GLN A 577 29.07 -6.63 -12.85
N LYS A 578 28.62 -5.99 -11.76
CA LYS A 578 29.50 -5.60 -10.65
C LYS A 578 30.21 -6.79 -10.01
N VAL A 579 29.50 -7.91 -9.82
CA VAL A 579 30.09 -9.15 -9.28
C VAL A 579 31.13 -9.72 -10.24
N ALA A 580 30.88 -9.70 -11.55
CA ALA A 580 31.84 -10.15 -12.55
C ALA A 580 33.11 -9.28 -12.56
N GLU A 581 32.95 -7.96 -12.52
CA GLU A 581 34.07 -7.00 -12.44
C GLU A 581 34.90 -7.17 -11.16
N GLU A 582 34.25 -7.34 -10.00
CA GLU A 582 34.94 -7.59 -8.73
C GLU A 582 35.69 -8.93 -8.73
N THR A 583 35.18 -9.94 -9.43
CA THR A 583 35.83 -11.25 -9.57
C THR A 583 37.05 -11.15 -10.49
N GLN A 584 36.95 -10.43 -11.61
CA GLN A 584 38.09 -10.17 -12.49
C GLN A 584 39.21 -9.43 -11.76
N LYS A 585 38.89 -8.40 -10.95
CA LYS A 585 39.86 -7.65 -10.15
C LYS A 585 40.54 -8.46 -9.04
N LYS A 586 39.96 -9.58 -8.61
CA LYS A 586 40.57 -10.49 -7.61
C LYS A 586 41.47 -11.55 -8.24
N ASN A 587 41.28 -11.82 -9.53
CA ASN A 587 42.06 -12.79 -10.30
C ASN A 587 43.24 -12.15 -11.04
N GLN A 588 43.27 -10.81 -11.13
CA GLN A 588 44.44 -9.99 -11.47
C GLN A 588 45.17 -9.62 -10.18
#